data_AF-A0A9J7AIL5-F1
#
_entry.id   AF-A0A9J7AIL5-F1
#
_cell.length_a   1.000
_cell.length_b   1.000
_cell.length_c   1.000
_cell.angle_alpha   90.00
_cell.angle_beta   90.00
_cell.angle_gamma   90.00
#
_symmetry.space_group_name_H-M   'P 1'
#
loop_
_entity.id
_entity.type
_entity.pdbx_description
1 polymer ?
#
loop_
_entity_poly.entity_id
_entity_poly.type
_entity_poly.pdbx_seq_one_letter_code
_entity_poly.pdbx_strand_id
1 'polypeptide(L)'
;MIAFFLVSMGIAGVVCFVAYFLLQRKVLEETLTLDDGKGYFLIACILIGFLISAGGFYVGQTAGYDQQEGTSTMMALAILLDIMVTLLVLIYGLVKFREPEHY
;
A
#
# COMPACT_ATOMS: atom_id res chain seq x y z
N MET A 1 1.70 -2.28 -20.46
CA MET A 1 0.56 -2.43 -19.52
C MET A 1 0.78 -3.47 -18.44
N ILE A 2 0.85 -4.78 -18.71
CA ILE A 2 0.98 -5.79 -17.64
C ILE A 2 2.22 -5.54 -16.76
N ALA A 3 3.39 -5.28 -17.36
CA ALA A 3 4.60 -4.95 -16.60
C ALA A 3 4.45 -3.67 -15.75
N PHE A 4 3.72 -2.66 -16.26
CA PHE A 4 3.45 -1.43 -15.53
C PHE A 4 2.58 -1.70 -14.29
N PHE A 5 1.57 -2.57 -14.41
CA PHE A 5 0.72 -2.99 -13.30
C PHE A 5 1.46 -3.86 -12.26
N LEU A 6 2.33 -4.78 -12.71
CA LEU A 6 3.14 -5.57 -11.79
C LEU A 6 4.11 -4.68 -10.99
N VAL A 7 4.64 -3.64 -11.62
CA VAL A 7 5.51 -2.66 -10.97
C VAL A 7 4.71 -1.80 -9.98
N SER A 8 3.51 -1.32 -10.34
CA SER A 8 2.67 -0.53 -9.41
C SER A 8 2.31 -1.33 -8.17
N MET A 9 1.91 -2.59 -8.33
CA MET A 9 1.64 -3.51 -7.22
C MET A 9 2.87 -3.74 -6.34
N GLY A 10 4.03 -3.98 -6.98
CA GLY A 10 5.28 -4.19 -6.26
C GLY A 10 5.64 -2.97 -5.42
N ILE A 11 5.51 -1.77 -5.99
CA ILE A 11 5.74 -0.51 -5.28
C ILE A 11 4.74 -0.34 -4.14
N ALA A 12 3.44 -0.58 -4.37
CA ALA A 12 2.41 -0.51 -3.33
C ALA A 12 2.71 -1.44 -2.15
N GLY A 13 3.07 -2.68 -2.44
CA GLY A 13 3.46 -3.65 -1.43
C GLY A 13 4.69 -3.21 -0.64
N VAL A 14 5.77 -2.82 -1.34
CA VAL A 14 7.03 -2.41 -0.71
C VAL A 14 6.83 -1.17 0.15
N VAL A 15 6.14 -0.14 -0.34
CA VAL A 15 5.95 1.11 0.41
C VAL A 15 5.09 0.88 1.66
N CYS A 16 4.00 0.10 1.57
CA CYS A 16 3.22 -0.28 2.75
C CYS A 16 4.04 -1.13 3.75
N PHE A 17 4.90 -2.03 3.25
CA PHE A 17 5.73 -2.87 4.12
C PHE A 17 6.83 -2.06 4.83
N VAL A 18 7.39 -1.06 4.14
CA VAL A 18 8.32 -0.09 4.75
C VAL A 18 7.60 0.71 5.84
N ALA A 19 6.37 1.16 5.59
CA ALA A 19 5.57 1.86 6.60
C ALA A 19 5.33 1.00 7.85
N TYR A 20 5.02 -0.29 7.66
CA TYR A 20 4.93 -1.26 8.75
C TYR A 20 6.23 -1.31 9.56
N PHE A 21 7.37 -1.48 8.90
CA PHE A 21 8.66 -1.63 9.59
C PHE A 21 9.05 -0.37 10.38
N LEU A 22 8.77 0.82 9.84
CA LEU A 22 9.02 2.09 10.51
C LEU A 22 8.13 2.29 11.75
N LEU A 23 6.85 1.95 11.65
CA LEU A 23 5.92 2.06 12.77
C LEU A 23 6.19 1.00 13.84
N GLN A 24 6.51 -0.24 13.44
CA GLN A 24 6.91 -1.29 14.37
C GLN A 24 8.17 -0.91 15.15
N ARG A 25 9.16 -0.26 14.51
CA ARG A 25 10.34 0.29 15.21
C ARG A 25 9.96 1.33 16.24
N LYS A 26 9.07 2.27 15.92
CA LYS A 26 8.61 3.30 16.85
C LYS A 26 7.84 2.72 18.06
N VAL A 27 7.07 1.66 17.85
CA VAL A 27 6.38 0.93 18.92
C VAL A 27 7.37 0.19 19.82
N LEU A 28 8.39 -0.45 19.23
CA LEU A 28 9.47 -1.10 19.99
C LEU A 28 10.33 -0.11 20.80
N GLU A 29 10.49 1.12 20.31
CA GLU A 29 11.18 2.22 21.01
C GLU A 29 10.31 2.91 22.08
N GLU A 30 9.13 2.38 22.41
CA GLU A 30 8.16 2.93 23.38
C GLU A 30 7.69 4.37 23.11
N THR A 31 8.04 4.93 21.94
CA THR A 31 7.59 6.28 21.55
C THR A 31 6.10 6.33 21.25
N LEU A 32 5.47 5.16 21.04
CA LEU A 32 4.15 5.04 20.48
C LEU A 32 3.47 3.78 21.04
N THR A 33 2.22 3.91 21.50
CA THR A 33 1.45 2.77 22.02
C THR A 33 1.08 1.81 20.88
N LEU A 34 0.86 0.53 21.20
CA LEU A 34 0.53 -0.48 20.18
C LEU A 34 -0.75 -0.13 19.41
N ASP A 35 -1.79 0.34 20.12
CA ASP A 35 -3.07 0.70 19.52
C ASP A 35 -2.94 1.91 18.59
N ASP A 36 -2.18 2.94 18.99
CA ASP A 36 -1.89 4.07 18.13
C ASP A 36 -1.05 3.65 16.91
N GLY A 37 -0.09 2.72 17.09
CA GLY A 37 0.75 2.20 16.01
C GLY A 37 -0.06 1.48 14.94
N LYS A 38 -1.02 0.64 15.35
CA LYS A 38 -1.97 -0.01 14.43
C LYS A 38 -2.88 1.01 13.73
N GLY A 39 -3.36 2.02 14.46
CA GLY A 39 -4.18 3.10 13.91
C GLY A 39 -3.44 3.90 12.84
N TYR A 40 -2.21 4.34 13.12
CA TYR A 40 -1.38 5.05 12.15
C TYR A 40 -1.00 4.18 10.96
N PHE A 41 -0.77 2.88 11.17
CA PHE A 41 -0.50 1.95 10.08
C PHE A 41 -1.68 1.79 9.13
N LEU A 42 -2.90 1.70 9.67
CA LEU A 42 -4.13 1.67 8.88
C LEU A 42 -4.25 2.92 8.01
N ILE A 43 -4.08 4.11 8.60
CA ILE A 43 -4.15 5.38 7.87
C ILE A 43 -3.04 5.44 6.80
N ALA A 44 -1.82 5.02 7.13
CA ALA A 44 -0.70 4.99 6.20
C ALA A 44 -0.98 4.11 4.98
N CYS A 45 -1.47 2.88 5.18
CA CYS A 45 -1.81 1.97 4.08
C CYS A 45 -2.91 2.52 3.17
N ILE A 46 -3.93 3.19 3.73
CA ILE A 46 -4.98 3.84 2.94
C ILE A 46 -4.40 4.97 2.08
N LEU A 47 -3.59 5.86 2.68
CA LEU A 47 -2.99 6.98 1.95
C LEU A 47 -2.02 6.51 0.87
N ILE A 48 -1.17 5.53 1.18
CA ILE A 48 -0.22 4.95 0.22
C ILE A 48 -0.96 4.28 -0.94
N GLY A 49 -1.96 3.44 -0.64
CA GLY A 49 -2.76 2.76 -1.65
C GLY A 49 -3.49 3.74 -2.57
N PHE A 50 -4.06 4.81 -2.01
CA PHE A 50 -4.69 5.87 -2.77
C PHE A 50 -3.70 6.61 -3.67
N LEU A 51 -2.56 7.06 -3.13
CA LEU A 51 -1.57 7.83 -3.88
C LEU A 51 -0.94 7.02 -5.02
N ILE A 52 -0.64 5.74 -4.78
CA ILE A 52 -0.07 4.87 -5.81
C ILE A 52 -1.10 4.56 -6.89
N SER A 53 -2.35 4.28 -6.51
CA SER A 53 -3.44 4.06 -7.48
C SER A 53 -3.71 5.30 -8.33
N ALA A 54 -3.78 6.49 -7.70
CA ALA A 54 -3.97 7.76 -8.39
C ALA A 54 -2.80 8.10 -9.33
N GLY A 55 -1.57 7.88 -8.86
CA GLY A 55 -0.36 8.04 -9.68
C GLY A 55 -0.32 7.07 -10.85
N GLY A 56 -0.65 5.80 -10.61
CA GLY A 56 -0.75 4.77 -11.65
C GLY A 56 -1.79 5.10 -12.70
N PHE A 57 -2.96 5.62 -12.30
CA PHE A 57 -4.01 6.08 -13.20
C PHE A 57 -3.55 7.27 -14.05
N TYR A 58 -2.93 8.27 -13.42
CA TYR A 58 -2.41 9.44 -14.13
C TYR A 58 -1.34 9.05 -15.16
N VAL A 59 -0.35 8.26 -14.75
CA VAL A 59 0.71 7.78 -15.66
C VAL A 59 0.12 6.93 -16.79
N GLY A 60 -0.85 6.06 -16.48
CA GLY A 60 -1.57 5.27 -17.49
C GLY A 60 -2.29 6.11 -18.53
N GLN A 61 -2.95 7.20 -18.12
CA GLN A 61 -3.56 8.17 -19.05
C GLN A 61 -2.50 8.85 -19.92
N THR A 62 -1.40 9.33 -19.33
CA THR A 62 -0.33 10.00 -20.09
C THR A 62 0.35 9.07 -21.10
N ALA A 63 0.36 7.76 -20.83
CA ALA A 63 0.86 6.74 -21.74
C ALA A 63 -0.14 6.37 -22.85
N GLY A 64 -1.33 6.98 -22.89
CA GLY A 64 -2.35 6.75 -23.90
C GLY A 64 -3.20 5.50 -23.69
N TYR A 65 -3.11 4.84 -22.52
CA TYR A 65 -3.89 3.64 -22.20
C TYR A 65 -5.38 3.91 -21.97
N ASP A 66 -5.84 5.16 -22.06
CA ASP A 66 -7.27 5.49 -22.01
C ASP A 66 -7.93 5.51 -23.41
N GLN A 67 -7.13 5.54 -24.49
CA GLN A 67 -7.66 5.73 -25.86
C GLN A 67 -8.12 4.45 -26.56
N GLN A 68 -8.10 3.30 -25.88
CA GLN A 68 -8.41 2.00 -26.48
C GLN A 68 -9.40 1.23 -25.61
N GLU A 69 -10.50 0.73 -26.20
CA GLU A 69 -11.67 0.22 -25.45
C GLU A 69 -11.37 -1.00 -24.54
N GLY A 70 -10.24 -1.69 -24.74
CA GLY A 70 -9.78 -2.77 -23.85
C GLY A 70 -8.81 -2.36 -22.74
N THR A 71 -8.23 -1.16 -22.81
CA THR A 71 -7.15 -0.74 -21.91
C THR A 71 -7.68 0.06 -20.71
N SER A 72 -8.79 0.77 -20.89
CA SER A 72 -9.52 1.46 -19.82
C SER A 72 -10.06 0.50 -18.74
N THR A 73 -10.68 -0.61 -19.15
CA THR A 73 -11.15 -1.66 -18.23
C THR A 73 -9.99 -2.33 -17.48
N MET A 74 -8.85 -2.57 -18.14
CA MET A 74 -7.66 -3.11 -17.49
C MET A 74 -7.02 -2.13 -16.50
N MET A 75 -7.09 -0.81 -16.74
CA MET A 75 -6.64 0.19 -15.77
C MET A 75 -7.50 0.19 -14.51
N ALA A 76 -8.82 0.06 -14.64
CA ALA A 76 -9.71 -0.05 -13.48
C ALA A 76 -9.40 -1.31 -12.65
N LEU A 77 -9.17 -2.45 -13.31
CA LEU A 77 -8.76 -3.69 -12.63
C LEU A 77 -7.41 -3.55 -11.93
N ALA A 78 -6.45 -2.83 -12.52
CA ALA A 78 -5.15 -2.60 -11.90
C ALA A 78 -5.25 -1.78 -10.61
N ILE A 79 -6.09 -0.75 -10.58
CA ILE A 79 -6.35 0.04 -9.36
C ILE A 79 -6.93 -0.86 -8.27
N LEU A 80 -7.91 -1.70 -8.61
CA LEU A 80 -8.48 -2.66 -7.66
C LEU A 80 -7.40 -3.61 -7.12
N LEU A 81 -6.49 -4.06 -7.97
CA LEU A 81 -5.40 -4.95 -7.61
C LEU A 81 -4.40 -4.28 -6.65
N ASP A 82 -4.04 -3.02 -6.89
CA ASP A 82 -3.18 -2.23 -5.99
C ASP A 82 -3.85 -2.07 -4.61
N ILE A 83 -5.15 -1.78 -4.57
CA ILE A 83 -5.90 -1.72 -3.31
C ILE A 83 -5.88 -3.08 -2.60
N MET A 84 -6.09 -4.20 -3.30
CA MET A 84 -6.01 -5.54 -2.70
C MET A 84 -4.63 -5.83 -2.11
N VAL A 85 -3.55 -5.43 -2.79
CA VAL A 85 -2.18 -5.60 -2.27
C VAL A 85 -1.98 -4.77 -1.01
N THR A 86 -2.41 -3.50 -0.99
CA THR A 86 -2.30 -2.67 0.21
C THR A 86 -3.10 -3.23 1.39
N LEU A 87 -4.29 -3.79 1.14
CA LEU A 87 -5.09 -4.48 2.16
C LEU A 87 -4.40 -5.75 2.68
N LEU A 88 -3.78 -6.55 1.82
CA LEU A 88 -3.02 -7.73 2.26
C LEU A 88 -1.85 -7.35 3.16
N VAL A 89 -1.10 -6.29 2.81
CA VAL A 89 0.00 -5.79 3.65
C VAL A 89 -0.53 -5.21 4.95
N LEU A 90 -1.69 -4.53 4.92
CA LEU A 90 -2.35 -4.04 6.11
C LEU A 90 -2.74 -5.18 7.06
N ILE A 91 -3.42 -6.22 6.57
CA ILE A 91 -3.80 -7.39 7.37
C ILE A 91 -2.56 -8.05 7.96
N TYR A 92 -1.52 -8.26 7.14
CA TYR A 92 -0.26 -8.83 7.60
C TYR A 92 0.36 -7.99 8.72
N GLY A 93 0.47 -6.68 8.54
CA GLY A 93 1.08 -5.80 9.53
C GLY A 93 0.27 -5.76 10.83
N LEU A 94 -1.06 -5.66 10.77
CA LEU A 94 -1.93 -5.66 11.95
C LEU A 94 -1.81 -6.94 12.78
N VAL A 95 -1.67 -8.10 12.13
CA VAL A 95 -1.48 -9.40 12.79
C VAL A 95 -0.08 -9.52 13.39
N LYS A 96 0.93 -8.90 12.77
CA LYS A 96 2.34 -9.08 13.16
C LYS A 96 2.89 -7.98 14.05
N PHE A 97 2.13 -6.91 14.28
CA PHE A 97 2.46 -5.90 15.29
C PHE A 97 2.66 -6.55 16.66
N ARG A 98 3.78 -6.22 17.31
CA ARG A 98 4.14 -6.74 18.64
C ARG A 98 4.59 -5.61 19.55
N GLU A 99 4.25 -5.74 20.83
CA GLU A 99 4.78 -4.90 21.91
C GLU A 99 6.24 -5.30 22.21
N PRO A 100 7.06 -4.37 22.74
CA PRO A 100 8.38 -4.71 23.24
C PRO A 100 8.29 -5.74 24.38
N GLU A 101 9.15 -6.76 24.36
CA GLU A 101 9.26 -7.72 25.46
C GLU A 101 9.89 -7.00 26.67
N HIS A 102 9.07 -6.63 27.66
CA HIS A 102 9.56 -6.17 28.96
C HIS A 102 10.22 -7.36 29.69
N TYR A 103 11.56 -7.36 29.77
CA TYR A 103 12.34 -8.24 30.65
C TYR A 103 12.80 -7.49 31.89
#